data_AF-A0A2H6N1K5-F1
#
_entry.id   AF-A0A2H6N1K5-F1
#
_cell.length_a   1.000
_cell.length_b   1.000
_cell.length_c   1.000
_cell.angle_alpha   90.00
_cell.angle_beta   90.00
_cell.angle_gamma   90.00
#
_symmetry.space_group_name_H-M   'P 1'
#
loop_
_entity.id
_entity.type
_entity.pdbx_description
1 polymer ?
#
loop_
_entity_poly.entity_id
_entity_poly.type
_entity_poly.pdbx_seq_one_letter_code
_entity_poly.pdbx_strand_id
1 'polypeptide(L)'
;MFCRWHLALARLVKMYPTLKPECWKCKQKKGTFFHMWWQCIEVKKYWKKIQRRLFEITKYKLKLEPETFLLGMIKGNLSKDKRYLVHILTVARITLAQNWKSDKISPDEVLI
;
A
#
# COMPACT_ATOMS: atom_id res chain seq x y z
N MET A 1 1.30 -16.54 -11.05
CA MET A 1 0.76 -15.34 -10.36
C MET A 1 -0.65 -15.69 -9.87
N PHE A 2 -0.78 -16.17 -8.63
CA PHE A 2 -2.09 -16.46 -8.07
C PHE A 2 -2.75 -15.15 -7.67
N CYS A 3 -3.84 -14.77 -8.33
CA CYS A 3 -4.68 -13.66 -7.87
C CYS A 3 -5.28 -14.05 -6.51
N ARG A 4 -4.61 -13.69 -5.41
CA ARG A 4 -5.22 -13.76 -4.09
C ARG A 4 -6.39 -12.78 -4.08
N TRP A 5 -7.59 -13.30 -3.87
CA TRP A 5 -8.79 -12.48 -3.69
C TRP A 5 -8.67 -11.72 -2.36
N HIS A 6 -8.14 -10.50 -2.42
CA HIS A 6 -8.04 -9.62 -1.25
C HIS A 6 -9.41 -9.04 -0.93
N LEU A 7 -10.32 -9.80 -0.33
CA LEU A 7 -11.59 -9.24 0.12
C LEU A 7 -11.35 -8.27 1.29
N ALA A 8 -12.01 -7.11 1.23
CA ALA A 8 -12.08 -6.19 2.36
C ALA A 8 -12.74 -6.88 3.57
N LEU A 9 -12.25 -6.57 4.76
CA LEU A 9 -12.75 -7.16 6.00
C LEU A 9 -14.23 -6.88 6.22
N ALA A 10 -14.69 -5.69 5.81
CA ALA A 10 -16.10 -5.33 5.77
C ALA A 10 -17.00 -6.29 4.96
N ARG A 11 -16.44 -7.01 3.98
CA ARG A 11 -17.13 -8.07 3.23
C ARG A 11 -16.92 -9.44 3.87
N LEU A 12 -15.70 -9.73 4.34
CA LEU A 12 -15.37 -11.01 4.98
C LEU A 12 -16.22 -11.29 6.23
N VAL A 13 -16.52 -10.28 7.04
CA VAL A 13 -17.37 -10.45 8.24
C VAL A 13 -18.78 -10.94 7.89
N LYS A 14 -19.29 -10.63 6.70
CA LYS A 14 -20.59 -11.15 6.25
C LYS A 14 -20.57 -12.65 5.94
N MET A 15 -19.39 -13.18 5.60
CA MET A 15 -19.19 -14.60 5.28
C MET A 15 -18.73 -15.39 6.51
N TYR A 16 -17.98 -14.75 7.40
CA TYR A 16 -17.39 -15.36 8.60
C TYR A 16 -17.74 -14.50 9.83
N PRO A 17 -18.82 -14.83 10.55
CA PRO A 17 -19.33 -14.01 11.67
C PRO A 17 -18.36 -13.88 12.86
N THR A 18 -17.38 -14.77 12.97
CA THR A 18 -16.33 -14.73 14.00
C THR A 18 -15.30 -13.62 13.78
N LEU A 19 -15.27 -13.03 12.59
CA LEU A 19 -14.36 -11.94 12.27
C LEU A 19 -14.89 -10.59 12.72
N LYS A 20 -13.96 -9.76 13.18
CA LYS A 20 -14.17 -8.37 13.55
C LYS A 20 -14.10 -7.46 12.31
N PRO A 21 -15.02 -6.50 12.11
CA PRO A 21 -15.03 -5.64 10.92
C PRO A 21 -13.93 -4.58 10.90
N GLU A 22 -13.20 -4.40 11.99
CA GLU A 22 -12.15 -3.41 12.17
C GLU A 22 -10.86 -3.79 11.44
N CYS A 23 -10.26 -2.81 10.77
CA CYS A 23 -9.00 -2.91 10.05
C CYS A 23 -7.95 -3.70 10.83
N TRP A 24 -7.32 -4.69 10.18
CA TRP A 24 -6.32 -5.53 10.82
C TRP A 24 -5.10 -4.77 11.35
N LYS A 25 -4.81 -3.58 10.81
CA LYS A 25 -3.63 -2.78 11.15
C LYS A 25 -3.90 -1.82 12.31
N CYS A 26 -4.87 -0.91 12.17
CA CYS A 26 -5.14 0.06 13.24
C CYS A 26 -6.15 -0.42 14.28
N LYS A 27 -6.91 -1.49 14.03
CA LYS A 27 -7.97 -2.04 14.90
C LYS A 27 -9.07 -1.05 15.33
N GLN A 28 -9.15 0.13 14.70
CA GLN A 28 -10.04 1.23 15.11
C GLN A 28 -11.19 1.51 14.13
N LYS A 29 -10.91 1.48 12.82
CA LYS A 29 -11.89 1.83 11.78
C LYS A 29 -12.29 0.60 10.98
N LYS A 30 -13.48 0.61 10.38
CA LYS A 30 -13.96 -0.45 9.48
C LYS A 30 -12.95 -0.73 8.37
N GLY A 31 -12.58 -2.00 8.18
CA GLY A 31 -11.64 -2.46 7.18
C GLY A 31 -12.23 -2.47 5.77
N THR A 32 -12.51 -1.28 5.23
CA THR A 32 -12.80 -1.10 3.80
C THR A 32 -11.50 -1.16 2.99
N PHE A 33 -11.61 -1.43 1.68
CA PHE A 33 -10.43 -1.42 0.80
C PHE A 33 -9.65 -0.12 0.91
N PHE A 34 -10.31 1.01 0.68
CA PHE A 34 -9.62 2.30 0.68
C PHE A 34 -9.02 2.64 2.04
N HIS A 35 -9.67 2.25 3.14
CA HIS A 35 -9.08 2.41 4.46
C HIS A 35 -7.80 1.59 4.61
N MET A 36 -7.86 0.29 4.31
CA MET A 36 -6.76 -0.65 4.51
C MET A 36 -5.58 -0.45 3.54
N TRP A 37 -5.80 0.17 2.39
CA TRP A 37 -4.74 0.47 1.41
C TRP A 37 -4.20 1.89 1.51
N TRP A 38 -4.95 2.84 2.08
CA TRP A 38 -4.57 4.26 2.03
C TRP A 38 -4.88 5.07 3.28
N GLN A 39 -6.12 5.04 3.78
CA GLN A 39 -6.50 5.97 4.85
C GLN A 39 -6.02 5.55 6.25
N CYS A 40 -5.71 4.27 6.45
CA CYS A 40 -5.22 3.72 7.72
C CYS A 40 -3.91 4.41 8.14
N ILE A 41 -3.81 4.77 9.42
CA ILE A 41 -2.65 5.50 9.95
C ILE A 41 -1.34 4.73 9.76
N GLU A 42 -1.34 3.41 9.98
CA GLU A 42 -0.16 2.56 9.79
C GLU A 42 0.24 2.47 8.31
N VAL A 43 -0.75 2.45 7.43
CA VAL A 43 -0.52 2.40 5.98
C VAL A 43 -0.03 3.74 5.45
N LYS A 44 -0.51 4.86 6.00
CA LYS A 44 0.05 6.19 5.71
C LYS A 44 1.52 6.29 6.15
N LYS A 45 1.89 5.73 7.31
CA LYS A 45 3.30 5.67 7.75
C LYS A 45 4.15 4.87 6.76
N TYR A 46 3.65 3.73 6.31
CA TYR A 46 4.28 2.92 5.27
C TYR A 46 4.53 3.72 3.99
N TRP A 47 3.50 4.35 3.42
CA TRP A 47 3.65 5.11 2.18
C TRP A 47 4.57 6.34 2.33
N LYS A 48 4.56 7.00 3.49
CA LYS A 48 5.52 8.08 3.79
C LYS A 48 6.96 7.57 3.81
N LYS A 49 7.22 6.37 4.34
CA LYS A 49 8.57 5.76 4.33
C LYS A 49 9.01 5.46 2.89
N ILE A 50 8.13 4.88 2.07
CA ILE A 50 8.41 4.63 0.64
C ILE A 50 8.68 5.93 -0.12
N GLN A 51 7.85 6.96 0.08
CA GLN A 51 8.06 8.29 -0.53
C GLN A 51 9.42 8.88 -0.16
N ARG A 52 9.81 8.79 1.12
CA ARG A 52 11.10 9.28 1.60
C ARG A 52 12.26 8.52 0.95
N ARG A 53 12.20 7.18 0.89
CA ARG A 53 13.21 6.35 0.21
C ARG A 53 13.33 6.70 -1.27
N LEU A 54 12.19 6.86 -1.95
CA LEU A 54 12.16 7.28 -3.35
C LEU A 54 12.82 8.65 -3.54
N PHE A 55 12.52 9.61 -2.67
CA PHE A 55 13.14 10.93 -2.74
C PHE A 55 14.66 10.86 -2.49
N GLU A 56 15.12 10.05 -1.53
CA GLU A 56 16.54 9.87 -1.24
C GLU A 56 17.33 9.38 -2.47
N ILE A 57 16.77 8.39 -3.18
CA ILE A 57 17.39 7.75 -4.36
C ILE A 57 17.30 8.64 -5.61
N THR A 58 16.13 9.23 -5.86
CA THR A 58 15.85 9.88 -7.15
C THR A 58 16.05 11.39 -7.15
N LYS A 59 16.13 11.99 -5.95
CA LYS A 59 15.97 13.43 -5.70
C LYS A 59 14.68 14.03 -6.28
N TYR A 60 13.71 13.19 -6.64
CA TYR A 60 12.42 13.59 -7.19
C TYR A 60 11.32 13.47 -6.15
N LYS A 61 10.68 14.60 -5.84
CA LYS A 61 9.64 14.67 -4.80
C LYS A 61 8.27 14.32 -5.38
N LEU A 62 7.91 13.03 -5.31
CA LEU A 62 6.56 12.58 -5.62
C LEU A 62 5.55 13.13 -4.61
N LYS A 63 4.39 13.59 -5.07
CA LYS A 63 3.28 13.96 -4.19
C LYS A 63 2.64 12.68 -3.62
N LEU A 64 2.35 12.67 -2.32
CA LEU A 64 1.76 11.53 -1.65
C LEU A 64 0.25 11.46 -1.96
N GLU A 65 -0.08 10.90 -3.12
CA GLU A 65 -1.43 10.79 -3.67
C GLU A 65 -1.80 9.33 -3.95
N PRO A 66 -3.06 8.92 -3.71
CA PRO A 66 -3.50 7.55 -3.94
C PRO A 66 -3.40 7.15 -5.42
N GLU A 67 -3.62 8.08 -6.35
CA GLU A 67 -3.50 7.86 -7.79
C GLU A 67 -2.08 7.39 -8.15
N THR A 68 -1.07 8.05 -7.60
CA THR A 68 0.33 7.68 -7.84
C THR A 68 0.73 6.42 -7.07
N PHE A 69 0.46 6.37 -5.76
CA PHE A 69 0.99 5.31 -4.91
C PHE A 69 0.17 4.01 -4.96
N LEU A 70 -1.16 4.08 -5.12
CA LEU A 70 -2.01 2.89 -5.26
C LEU A 70 -2.21 2.48 -6.71
N LEU A 71 -2.46 3.45 -7.60
CA LEU A 71 -2.83 3.14 -8.99
C LEU A 71 -1.64 3.21 -9.95
N GLY A 72 -0.50 3.78 -9.54
CA GLY A 72 0.66 3.92 -10.43
C GLY A 72 0.49 5.01 -11.48
N MET A 73 -0.51 5.86 -11.34
CA MET A 73 -0.76 6.99 -12.23
C MET A 73 0.20 8.13 -11.86
N ILE A 74 1.36 8.16 -12.52
CA ILE A 74 2.31 9.25 -12.36
C ILE A 74 1.94 10.32 -13.39
N LYS A 75 1.65 11.53 -12.93
CA LYS A 75 1.32 12.67 -13.81
C LYS A 75 2.59 13.15 -14.54
N GLY A 76 2.45 13.43 -15.83
CA GLY A 76 3.54 13.91 -16.69
C GLY A 76 4.33 12.79 -17.37
N ASN A 77 5.21 13.17 -18.30
CA ASN A 77 6.03 12.23 -19.03
C ASN A 77 7.21 11.78 -18.14
N LEU A 78 7.18 10.51 -17.71
CA LEU A 78 8.29 9.92 -16.98
C LEU A 78 9.44 9.69 -17.98
N SER A 79 10.60 10.32 -17.75
CA SER A 79 11.78 10.04 -18.58
C SER A 79 12.12 8.55 -18.52
N LYS A 80 12.74 8.01 -19.58
CA LYS A 80 13.16 6.59 -19.62
C LYS A 80 13.97 6.21 -18.37
N ASP A 81 14.80 7.14 -17.90
CA ASP A 81 15.65 6.96 -16.73
C ASP A 81 14.86 6.81 -15.44
N LYS A 82 13.61 7.25 -15.37
CA LYS A 82 12.77 7.21 -14.16
C LYS A 82 11.81 6.03 -14.12
N ARG A 83 11.86 5.10 -15.10
CA ARG A 83 11.00 3.89 -15.14
C ARG A 83 11.08 3.04 -13.88
N TYR A 84 12.22 3.02 -13.19
CA TYR A 84 12.39 2.29 -11.94
C TYR A 84 11.43 2.76 -10.82
N LEU A 85 10.93 4.01 -10.86
CA LEU A 85 9.90 4.49 -9.93
C LEU A 85 8.63 3.62 -9.97
N VAL A 86 8.23 3.20 -11.18
CA VAL A 86 7.07 2.33 -11.38
C VAL A 86 7.34 0.95 -10.77
N HIS A 87 8.56 0.43 -10.94
CA HIS A 87 8.95 -0.85 -10.36
C HIS A 87 8.95 -0.81 -8.83
N ILE A 88 9.59 0.19 -8.21
CA ILE A 88 9.61 0.33 -6.75
C ILE A 88 8.20 0.48 -6.18
N LEU A 89 7.35 1.31 -6.80
CA LEU A 89 5.96 1.45 -6.36
C LEU A 89 5.18 0.14 -6.52
N THR A 90 5.47 -0.65 -7.55
CA THR A 90 4.85 -1.97 -7.76
C THR A 90 5.27 -2.95 -6.68
N VAL A 91 6.57 -3.05 -6.37
CA VAL A 91 7.07 -3.89 -5.26
C VAL A 91 6.46 -3.45 -3.93
N ALA A 92 6.35 -2.13 -3.69
CA ALA A 92 5.72 -1.60 -2.49
C ALA A 92 4.24 -2.00 -2.38
N ARG A 93 3.47 -2.01 -3.48
CA ARG A 93 2.08 -2.49 -3.49
C ARG A 93 2.01 -3.99 -3.22
N ILE A 94 2.86 -4.77 -3.86
CA ILE A 94 2.92 -6.23 -3.67
C ILE A 94 3.23 -6.57 -2.21
N THR A 95 4.20 -5.89 -1.60
CA THR A 95 4.56 -6.09 -0.19
C THR A 95 3.39 -5.76 0.74
N LEU A 96 2.68 -4.65 0.47
CA LEU A 96 1.48 -4.30 1.23
C LEU A 96 0.36 -5.33 1.04
N ALA A 97 0.21 -5.90 -0.16
CA ALA A 97 -0.74 -6.96 -0.47
C ALA A 97 -0.39 -8.28 0.24
N GLN A 98 0.88 -8.68 0.24
CA GLN A 98 1.35 -9.89 0.92
C GLN A 98 1.09 -9.78 2.43
N ASN A 99 1.31 -8.60 3.00
CA ASN A 99 1.04 -8.28 4.40
C ASN A 99 -0.38 -7.75 4.65
N TRP A 100 -1.33 -8.04 3.76
CA TRP A 100 -2.71 -7.54 3.83
C TRP A 100 -3.42 -7.94 5.13
N LYS A 101 -3.26 -9.20 5.57
CA LYS A 101 -3.88 -9.73 6.79
C LYS A 101 -3.10 -9.48 8.08
N SER A 102 -1.85 -9.06 7.98
CA SER A 102 -0.98 -8.81 9.13
C SER A 102 -1.25 -7.43 9.73
N ASP A 103 -1.10 -7.35 11.04
CA ASP A 103 -1.01 -6.10 11.80
C ASP A 103 0.27 -5.33 11.47
N LYS A 104 1.34 -6.04 11.12
CA LYS A 104 2.64 -5.48 10.75
C LYS A 104 2.76 -5.27 9.23
N ILE A 105 3.53 -4.27 8.84
CA ILE A 105 4.02 -4.08 7.48
C ILE A 105 5.52 -3.84 7.62
N SER A 106 6.36 -4.81 7.25
CA SER A 106 7.81 -4.59 7.23
C SER A 106 8.18 -3.83 5.96
N PRO A 107 8.61 -2.57 6.03
CA PRO A 107 9.01 -1.80 4.86
C PRO A 107 10.46 -2.08 4.45
N ASP A 108 11.23 -2.77 5.30
CA ASP A 108 12.67 -2.99 5.13
C ASP A 108 12.98 -4.21 4.26
N GLU A 109 12.01 -5.10 4.04
CA GLU A 109 12.10 -6.22 3.09
C GLU A 109 11.93 -5.80 1.62
N VAL A 110 11.54 -4.54 1.37
CA VAL A 110 11.16 -4.04 0.02
C VAL A 110 12.38 -3.71 -0.86
N LEU A 111 13.57 -3.56 -0.27
CA LEU A 111 14.76 -3.00 -0.94
C LEU A 111 16.08 -3.73 -0.61
N ILE A 112 16.01 -5.01 -0.23
CA ILE A 112 17.20 -5.90 -0.22
C ILE A 112 17.28 -6.60 -1.57
#